data_AF-A0A1G5QPM6-F1
#
_entry.id   AF-A0A1G5QPM6-F1
#
_cell.length_a   1.000
_cell.length_b   1.000
_cell.length_c   1.000
_cell.angle_alpha   90.00
_cell.angle_beta   90.00
_cell.angle_gamma   90.00
#
_symmetry.space_group_name_H-M   'P 1'
#
loop_
_entity.id
_entity.type
_entity.pdbx_description
1 polymer ?
#
loop_
_entity_poly.entity_id
_entity_poly.type
_entity_poly.pdbx_seq_one_letter_code
_entity_poly.pdbx_strand_id
1 'polypeptide(L)'
;MTAQAGSAPTVSLQARSATGRYTYRAKAPRPQPTDRPQPKDRTDHAKLAHALGVHRQLLSHATSAIRTLTAARNELIAQAIEDGLTIATVSAATGENMKAVRTIALAYDDLHPSGLPRSVHLSAVKKKSDELRAAERHRTQITERREALIVMAVRNHVCDDLELASLTGLTPDHIRRSSRGIARPA
;
A
#
# COMPACT_ATOMS: atom_id res chain seq x y z
N MET A 1 -14.93 -10.82 -90.67
CA MET A 1 -16.29 -11.42 -90.73
C MET A 1 -16.33 -12.39 -89.55
N THR A 2 -17.06 -12.25 -88.45
CA THR A 2 -18.39 -11.71 -88.09
C THR A 2 -18.32 -11.35 -86.58
N ALA A 3 -18.65 -10.13 -86.18
CA ALA A 3 -19.94 -9.66 -85.62
C ALA A 3 -20.22 -10.06 -84.14
N GLN A 4 -20.39 -8.99 -83.34
CA GLN A 4 -20.76 -8.84 -81.92
C GLN A 4 -22.04 -9.54 -81.45
N ALA A 5 -22.10 -9.86 -80.14
CA ALA A 5 -23.01 -9.30 -79.12
C ALA A 5 -22.96 -10.24 -77.89
N GLY A 6 -22.80 -9.84 -76.63
CA GLY A 6 -23.17 -8.61 -75.96
C GLY A 6 -24.30 -8.94 -74.96
N SER A 7 -23.97 -9.19 -73.68
CA SER A 7 -24.85 -8.92 -72.53
C SER A 7 -24.08 -9.04 -71.22
N ALA A 8 -23.96 -7.89 -70.56
CA ALA A 8 -23.40 -7.66 -69.25
C ALA A 8 -24.49 -7.87 -68.15
N PRO A 9 -24.15 -7.79 -66.86
CA PRO A 9 -24.92 -8.36 -65.76
C PRO A 9 -26.05 -7.44 -65.31
N THR A 10 -27.21 -8.01 -64.99
CA THR A 10 -28.24 -7.30 -64.24
C THR A 10 -27.98 -7.49 -62.74
N VAL A 11 -27.24 -6.55 -62.16
CA VAL A 11 -27.18 -6.33 -60.73
C VAL A 11 -28.53 -5.75 -60.30
N SER A 12 -29.36 -6.55 -59.64
CA SER A 12 -30.52 -6.03 -58.92
C SER A 12 -30.07 -5.46 -57.58
N LEU A 13 -30.00 -4.12 -57.55
CA LEU A 13 -30.08 -3.31 -56.34
C LEU A 13 -31.43 -3.58 -55.65
N GLN A 14 -31.41 -4.25 -54.49
CA GLN A 14 -32.49 -4.11 -53.51
C GLN A 14 -31.91 -3.61 -52.18
N ALA A 15 -32.06 -2.30 -52.05
CA ALA A 15 -32.41 -1.55 -50.85
C ALA A 15 -31.97 -2.13 -49.49
N ARG A 16 -31.04 -1.39 -48.88
CA ARG A 16 -30.89 -1.30 -47.42
C ARG A 16 -32.25 -1.04 -46.77
N SER A 17 -32.70 -1.96 -45.93
CA SER A 17 -33.58 -1.61 -44.81
C SER A 17 -32.82 -1.88 -43.52
N ALA A 18 -32.33 -0.79 -42.93
CA ALA A 18 -31.75 -0.76 -41.62
C ALA A 18 -32.84 -1.05 -40.59
N THR A 19 -32.87 -2.28 -40.07
CA THR A 19 -33.50 -2.56 -38.77
C THR A 19 -32.51 -3.38 -37.97
N GLY A 20 -31.65 -2.67 -37.23
CA GLY A 20 -30.84 -3.25 -36.17
C GLY A 20 -31.77 -3.90 -35.16
N ARG A 21 -31.88 -5.22 -35.22
CA ARG A 21 -32.53 -6.02 -34.20
C ARG A 21 -31.65 -5.99 -32.96
N TYR A 22 -31.88 -4.98 -32.13
CA TYR A 22 -31.49 -5.00 -30.72
C TYR A 22 -32.19 -6.18 -30.06
N THR A 23 -31.50 -7.31 -29.96
CA THR A 23 -31.90 -8.37 -29.04
C THR A 23 -31.57 -7.89 -27.63
N TYR A 24 -32.59 -7.41 -26.92
CA TYR A 24 -32.54 -7.31 -25.47
C TYR A 24 -32.18 -8.71 -24.95
N ARG A 25 -30.94 -8.87 -24.47
CA ARG A 25 -30.50 -10.05 -23.74
C ARG A 25 -31.49 -10.26 -22.61
N ALA A 26 -32.30 -11.32 -22.76
CA ALA A 26 -33.25 -11.73 -21.76
C ALA A 26 -32.54 -11.79 -20.39
N LYS A 27 -33.24 -11.23 -19.41
CA LYS A 27 -32.87 -11.10 -18.02
C LYS A 27 -32.10 -12.35 -17.55
N ALA A 28 -30.86 -12.16 -17.13
CA ALA A 28 -30.19 -13.13 -16.27
C ALA A 28 -31.11 -13.42 -15.06
N PRO A 29 -31.15 -14.65 -14.55
CA PRO A 29 -31.98 -14.99 -13.40
C PRO A 29 -31.69 -14.01 -12.27
N ARG A 30 -32.73 -13.34 -11.78
CA ARG A 30 -32.65 -12.51 -10.59
C ARG A 30 -32.15 -13.44 -9.46
N PRO A 31 -31.02 -13.14 -8.79
CA PRO A 31 -30.57 -13.95 -7.67
C PRO A 31 -31.72 -14.04 -6.66
N GLN A 32 -32.03 -15.27 -6.24
CA GLN A 32 -33.08 -15.53 -5.26
C GLN A 32 -32.73 -14.80 -3.95
N PRO A 33 -33.73 -14.32 -3.17
CA PRO A 33 -33.48 -13.62 -1.92
C PRO A 33 -32.85 -14.48 -0.80
N THR A 34 -32.48 -15.74 -1.09
CA THR A 34 -31.76 -16.66 -0.21
C THR A 34 -30.27 -16.34 -0.08
N ASP A 35 -29.70 -15.56 -1.01
CA ASP A 35 -28.29 -15.12 -0.95
C ASP A 35 -28.10 -13.82 -0.15
N ARG A 36 -29.08 -13.44 0.68
CA ARG A 36 -28.85 -12.35 1.64
C ARG A 36 -27.91 -12.89 2.71
N PRO A 37 -26.69 -12.32 2.87
CA PRO A 37 -25.78 -12.75 3.91
C PRO A 37 -26.51 -12.68 5.25
N GLN A 38 -26.36 -13.73 6.06
CA GLN A 38 -27.06 -13.83 7.33
C GLN A 38 -26.70 -12.61 8.19
N PRO A 39 -27.59 -12.16 9.09
CA PRO A 39 -27.32 -10.99 9.92
C PRO A 39 -25.99 -11.10 10.69
N LYS A 40 -25.54 -12.31 11.03
CA LYS A 40 -24.23 -12.58 11.65
C LYS A 40 -23.06 -12.24 10.71
N ASP A 41 -23.09 -12.69 9.46
CA ASP A 41 -22.04 -12.45 8.46
C ASP A 41 -21.87 -10.95 8.18
N ARG A 42 -22.98 -10.19 8.13
CA ARG A 42 -22.95 -8.74 7.99
C ARG A 42 -22.28 -8.04 9.16
N THR A 43 -22.54 -8.50 10.40
CA THR A 43 -21.91 -7.91 11.59
C THR A 43 -20.42 -8.22 11.66
N ASP A 44 -20.00 -9.42 11.27
CA ASP A 44 -18.59 -9.81 11.28
C ASP A 44 -17.80 -9.09 10.18
N HIS A 45 -18.41 -8.92 9.00
CA HIS A 45 -17.86 -8.08 7.94
C HIS A 45 -17.68 -6.62 8.39
N ALA A 46 -18.69 -6.01 9.00
CA ALA A 46 -18.62 -4.62 9.46
C ALA A 46 -17.51 -4.40 10.51
N LYS A 47 -17.36 -5.34 11.46
CA LYS A 47 -16.28 -5.32 12.47
C LYS A 47 -14.91 -5.44 11.81
N LEU A 48 -14.76 -6.35 10.85
CA LEU A 48 -13.52 -6.53 10.11
C LEU A 48 -13.16 -5.28 9.30
N ALA A 49 -14.12 -4.73 8.56
CA ALA A 49 -13.92 -3.50 7.78
C ALA A 49 -13.49 -2.33 8.67
N HIS A 50 -14.13 -2.16 9.83
CA HIS A 50 -13.72 -1.16 10.81
C HIS A 50 -12.30 -1.41 11.32
N ALA A 51 -11.97 -2.65 11.74
CA ALA A 51 -10.64 -2.99 12.23
C ALA A 51 -9.54 -2.73 11.18
N LEU A 52 -9.75 -3.16 9.94
CA LEU A 52 -8.81 -2.93 8.84
C LEU A 52 -8.67 -1.42 8.51
N GLY A 53 -9.78 -0.67 8.59
CA GLY A 53 -9.78 0.79 8.47
C GLY A 53 -8.92 1.47 9.54
N VAL A 54 -9.08 1.07 10.81
CA VAL A 54 -8.25 1.56 11.93
C VAL A 54 -6.77 1.24 11.69
N HIS A 55 -6.43 0.01 11.29
CA HIS A 55 -5.05 -0.36 10.99
C HIS A 55 -4.43 0.45 9.85
N ARG A 56 -5.21 0.76 8.80
CA ARG A 56 -4.75 1.64 7.71
C ARG A 56 -4.42 3.04 8.21
N GLN A 57 -5.28 3.61 9.06
CA GLN A 57 -5.04 4.92 9.67
C GLN A 57 -3.79 4.90 10.56
N LEU A 58 -3.66 3.88 11.42
CA LEU A 58 -2.49 3.70 12.29
C LEU A 58 -1.19 3.56 11.50
N LEU A 59 -1.18 2.81 10.39
CA LEU A 59 -0.01 2.70 9.51
C LEU A 59 0.34 4.04 8.87
N SER A 60 -0.66 4.79 8.41
CA SER A 60 -0.42 6.13 7.85
C SER A 60 0.22 7.06 8.88
N HIS A 61 -0.28 7.06 10.12
CA HIS A 61 0.31 7.84 11.21
C HIS A 61 1.73 7.40 11.53
N ALA A 62 1.97 6.08 11.62
CA ALA A 62 3.31 5.55 11.88
C ALA A 62 4.31 5.92 10.77
N THR A 63 3.90 5.85 9.50
CA THR A 63 4.75 6.25 8.36
C THR A 63 5.08 7.75 8.42
N SER A 64 4.11 8.60 8.72
CA SER A 64 4.35 10.04 8.90
C SER A 64 5.30 10.31 10.07
N ALA A 65 5.08 9.67 11.22
CA ALA A 65 5.95 9.81 12.39
C ALA A 65 7.39 9.37 12.11
N ILE A 66 7.58 8.25 11.40
CA ILE A 66 8.92 7.77 10.98
C ILE A 66 9.59 8.82 10.10
N ARG A 67 8.89 9.42 9.12
CA ARG A 67 9.47 10.46 8.26
C ARG A 67 9.93 11.68 9.06
N THR A 68 9.09 12.16 9.98
CA THR A 68 9.42 13.30 10.85
C THR A 68 10.61 12.98 11.77
N LEU A 69 10.63 11.80 12.39
CA LEU A 69 11.73 11.38 13.26
C LEU A 69 13.03 11.21 12.48
N THR A 70 12.99 10.68 11.26
CA THR A 70 14.16 10.56 10.38
C THR A 70 14.73 11.93 10.05
N ALA A 71 13.88 12.89 9.66
CA ALA A 71 14.33 14.26 9.36
C ALA A 71 14.99 14.91 10.59
N ALA A 72 14.32 14.86 11.75
CA ALA A 72 14.85 15.42 13.00
C ALA A 72 16.16 14.74 13.45
N ARG A 73 16.27 13.41 13.28
CA ARG A 73 17.50 12.67 13.57
C ARG A 73 18.64 13.11 12.64
N ASN A 74 18.35 13.26 11.35
CA ASN A 74 19.35 13.62 10.35
C ASN A 74 19.90 15.03 10.58
N GLU A 75 19.02 15.98 10.94
CA GLU A 75 19.42 17.33 11.34
C GLU A 75 20.33 17.30 12.57
N LEU A 76 19.99 16.53 13.62
CA LEU A 76 20.84 16.37 14.80
C LEU A 76 22.19 15.72 14.48
N ILE A 77 22.24 14.78 13.54
CA ILE A 77 23.49 14.15 13.07
C ILE A 77 24.37 15.19 12.39
N ALA A 78 23.79 15.98 11.48
CA ALA A 78 24.52 17.00 10.73
C ALA A 78 25.03 18.10 11.67
N GLN A 79 24.17 18.60 12.57
CA GLN A 79 24.56 19.60 13.58
C GLN A 79 25.68 19.08 14.49
N ALA A 80 25.61 17.82 14.92
CA ALA A 80 26.67 17.24 15.75
C ALA A 80 28.03 17.19 15.04
N ILE A 81 28.03 16.93 13.74
CA ILE A 81 29.26 16.89 12.93
C ILE A 81 29.81 18.31 12.74
N GLU A 82 28.94 19.29 12.49
CA GLU A 82 29.30 20.71 12.41
C GLU A 82 29.92 21.20 13.72
N ASP A 83 29.37 20.79 14.86
CA ASP A 83 29.90 21.09 16.20
C ASP A 83 31.14 20.22 16.57
N GLY A 84 31.71 19.51 15.60
CA GLY A 84 33.02 18.86 15.70
C GLY A 84 33.01 17.45 16.28
N LEU A 85 31.88 16.73 16.26
CA LEU A 85 31.88 15.28 16.52
C LEU A 85 32.37 14.52 15.29
N THR A 86 33.14 13.46 15.53
CA THR A 86 33.61 12.61 14.42
C THR A 86 32.47 11.72 13.89
N ILE A 87 32.52 11.44 12.59
CA ILE A 87 31.60 10.49 11.92
C ILE A 87 31.62 9.13 12.63
N ALA A 88 32.77 8.67 13.11
CA ALA A 88 32.90 7.39 13.80
C ALA A 88 32.13 7.39 15.13
N THR A 89 32.21 8.47 15.91
CA THR A 89 31.47 8.61 17.18
C THR A 89 29.96 8.63 16.93
N VAL A 90 29.51 9.38 15.92
CA VAL A 90 28.08 9.45 15.56
C VAL A 90 27.58 8.11 15.03
N SER A 91 28.36 7.43 14.19
CA SER A 91 28.07 6.08 13.69
C SER A 91 27.90 5.09 14.84
N ALA A 92 28.82 5.08 15.82
CA ALA A 92 28.71 4.23 16.99
C ALA A 92 27.48 4.55 17.87
N ALA A 93 27.14 5.84 18.04
CA ALA A 93 26.00 6.25 18.85
C ALA A 93 24.64 5.93 18.20
N THR A 94 24.57 6.03 16.87
CA THR A 94 23.33 5.82 16.08
C THR A 94 23.18 4.38 15.61
N GLY A 95 24.25 3.59 15.58
CA GLY A 95 24.31 2.27 14.93
C GLY A 95 24.21 2.33 13.41
N GLU A 96 24.31 3.53 12.81
CA GLU A 96 24.31 3.72 11.36
C GLU A 96 25.71 3.48 10.79
N ASN A 97 25.78 3.07 9.52
CA ASN A 97 27.06 2.97 8.81
C ASN A 97 27.68 4.38 8.63
N MET A 98 29.00 4.51 8.82
CA MET A 98 29.76 5.74 8.55
C MET A 98 29.47 6.37 7.18
N LYS A 99 29.24 5.55 6.14
CA LYS A 99 28.84 6.07 4.81
C LYS A 99 27.52 6.82 4.87
N ALA A 100 26.51 6.27 5.54
CA ALA A 100 25.20 6.89 5.68
C ALA A 100 25.29 8.19 6.50
N VAL A 101 26.04 8.17 7.61
CA VAL A 101 26.31 9.36 8.43
C VAL A 101 26.98 10.46 7.61
N ARG A 102 27.98 10.13 6.79
CA ARG A 102 28.62 11.10 5.88
C ARG A 102 27.63 11.67 4.87
N THR A 103 26.82 10.83 4.23
CA THR A 103 25.82 11.29 3.27
C THR A 103 24.79 12.21 3.91
N ILE A 104 24.37 11.93 5.15
CA ILE A 104 23.47 12.80 5.90
C ILE A 104 24.14 14.14 6.18
N ALA A 105 25.38 14.15 6.68
CA ALA A 105 26.09 15.38 7.00
C ALA A 105 26.24 16.30 5.78
N LEU A 106 26.63 15.73 4.63
CA LEU A 106 26.80 16.46 3.37
C LEU A 106 25.48 16.95 2.74
N ALA A 107 24.33 16.57 3.28
CA ALA A 107 23.04 17.04 2.77
C ALA A 107 22.61 18.38 3.40
N TYR A 108 23.37 18.92 4.35
CA TYR A 108 23.09 20.14 5.07
C TYR A 108 24.29 21.09 4.99
N ASP A 109 24.20 22.11 4.15
CA ASP A 109 25.33 23.00 3.84
C ASP A 109 25.35 24.30 4.66
N ASP A 110 24.24 24.66 5.33
CA ASP A 110 24.06 25.97 6.01
C ASP A 110 23.81 25.85 7.54
N LEU A 111 24.41 24.85 8.19
CA LEU A 111 24.32 24.69 9.63
C LEU A 111 25.25 25.68 10.34
N HIS A 112 24.71 26.38 11.34
CA HIS A 112 25.52 27.25 12.19
C HIS A 112 25.95 26.47 13.44
N PRO A 113 27.14 26.74 14.02
CA PRO A 113 27.56 26.11 15.25
C PRO A 113 26.54 26.35 16.36
N SER A 114 26.08 25.28 17.01
CA SER A 114 25.05 25.37 18.05
C SER A 114 25.61 25.84 19.39
N GLY A 115 26.93 25.72 19.58
CA GLY A 115 27.61 26.03 20.84
C GLY A 115 27.30 25.04 21.97
N LEU A 116 26.59 23.94 21.69
CA LEU A 116 26.26 22.93 22.69
C LEU A 116 27.46 21.99 22.94
N PRO A 117 27.58 21.44 24.16
CA PRO A 117 28.64 20.50 24.46
C PRO A 117 28.43 19.16 23.74
N ARG A 118 29.54 18.50 23.39
CA ARG A 118 29.53 17.22 22.64
C ARG A 118 28.68 16.11 23.29
N SER A 119 28.65 16.07 24.62
CA SER A 119 27.85 15.09 25.38
C SER A 119 26.34 15.26 25.14
N VAL A 120 25.87 16.51 24.99
CA VAL A 120 24.47 16.83 24.71
C VAL A 120 24.11 16.36 23.30
N HIS A 121 24.94 16.65 22.29
CA HIS A 121 24.73 16.13 20.93
C HIS A 121 24.64 14.61 20.89
N LEU A 122 25.58 13.90 21.52
CA LEU A 122 25.57 12.44 21.56
C LEU A 122 24.30 11.90 22.21
N SER A 123 23.88 12.48 23.33
CA SER A 123 22.66 12.06 24.02
C SER A 123 21.41 12.30 23.16
N ALA A 124 21.33 13.44 22.48
CA ALA A 124 20.20 13.82 21.64
C ALA A 124 20.11 12.92 20.40
N VAL A 125 21.23 12.70 19.72
CA VAL A 125 21.33 11.82 18.53
C VAL A 125 20.96 10.38 18.89
N LYS A 126 21.46 9.86 20.02
CA LYS A 126 21.14 8.51 20.50
C LYS A 126 19.65 8.39 20.82
N LYS A 127 19.11 9.33 21.62
CA LYS A 127 17.69 9.35 21.98
C LYS A 127 16.79 9.37 20.75
N LYS A 128 17.06 10.25 19.78
CA LYS A 128 16.26 10.36 18.55
C LYS A 128 16.35 9.10 17.68
N SER A 129 17.51 8.44 17.65
CA SER A 129 17.70 7.16 16.96
C SER A 129 16.90 6.03 17.62
N ASP A 130 16.85 5.99 18.96
CA ASP A 130 16.07 5.00 19.68
C ASP A 130 14.55 5.24 19.54
N GLU A 131 14.11 6.50 19.53
CA GLU A 131 12.73 6.89 19.20
C GLU A 131 12.33 6.41 17.79
N LEU A 132 13.20 6.62 16.79
CA LEU A 132 12.97 6.16 15.42
C LEU A 132 12.84 4.63 15.35
N ARG A 133 13.75 3.89 15.97
CA ARG A 133 13.69 2.42 16.03
C ARG A 133 12.42 1.93 16.74
N ALA A 134 11.97 2.63 17.79
CA ALA A 134 10.73 2.31 18.46
C ALA A 134 9.52 2.52 17.55
N ALA A 135 9.48 3.62 16.79
CA ALA A 135 8.44 3.88 15.80
C ALA A 135 8.42 2.84 14.67
N GLU A 136 9.59 2.41 14.19
CA GLU A 136 9.71 1.33 13.20
C GLU A 136 9.17 0.00 13.72
N ARG A 137 9.56 -0.39 14.94
CA ARG A 137 9.03 -1.59 15.60
C ARG A 137 7.50 -1.52 15.76
N HIS A 138 6.98 -0.36 16.17
CA HIS A 138 5.54 -0.15 16.29
C HIS A 138 4.83 -0.30 14.94
N ARG A 139 5.38 0.25 13.85
CA ARG A 139 4.85 0.04 12.49
C ARG A 139 4.82 -1.43 12.11
N THR A 140 5.89 -2.17 12.41
CA THR A 140 5.97 -3.62 12.13
C THR A 140 4.87 -4.37 12.88
N GLN A 141 4.67 -4.10 14.17
CA GLN A 141 3.59 -4.72 14.95
C GLN A 141 2.19 -4.41 14.39
N ILE A 142 1.94 -3.18 13.94
CA ILE A 142 0.65 -2.84 13.30
C ILE A 142 0.48 -3.62 11.99
N THR A 143 1.57 -3.81 11.24
CA THR A 143 1.57 -4.54 9.97
C THR A 143 1.25 -6.01 10.20
N GLU A 144 1.94 -6.65 11.14
CA GLU A 144 1.72 -8.05 11.53
C GLU A 144 0.27 -8.28 12.01
N ARG A 145 -0.27 -7.38 12.84
CA ARG A 145 -1.66 -7.46 13.29
C ARG A 145 -2.65 -7.34 12.13
N ARG A 146 -2.39 -6.42 11.19
CA ARG A 146 -3.23 -6.29 9.97
C ARG A 146 -3.17 -7.56 9.13
N GLU A 147 -2.00 -8.17 8.96
CA GLU A 147 -1.83 -9.43 8.23
C GLU A 147 -2.58 -10.58 8.91
N ALA A 148 -2.52 -10.68 10.24
CA ALA A 148 -3.29 -11.66 11.00
C ALA A 148 -4.81 -11.50 10.77
N LEU A 149 -5.32 -10.26 10.74
CA LEU A 149 -6.74 -9.99 10.42
C LEU A 149 -7.11 -10.42 9.00
N ILE A 150 -6.24 -10.17 8.01
CA ILE A 150 -6.44 -10.63 6.62
C ILE A 150 -6.51 -12.15 6.57
N VAL A 151 -5.55 -12.83 7.21
CA VAL A 151 -5.48 -14.29 7.30
C VAL A 151 -6.76 -14.88 7.93
N MET A 152 -7.23 -14.29 9.03
CA MET A 152 -8.49 -14.69 9.68
C MET A 152 -9.71 -14.48 8.79
N ALA A 153 -9.78 -13.35 8.08
CA ALA A 153 -10.87 -13.04 7.17
C ALA A 153 -10.98 -14.06 6.03
N VAL A 154 -9.84 -14.41 5.43
CA VAL A 154 -9.76 -15.43 4.37
C VAL A 154 -10.18 -16.80 4.89
N ARG A 155 -9.66 -17.20 6.06
CA ARG A 155 -9.97 -18.49 6.68
C ARG A 155 -11.46 -18.65 7.00
N ASN A 156 -12.11 -17.57 7.43
CA ASN A 156 -13.52 -17.58 7.84
C ASN A 156 -14.50 -17.18 6.71
N HIS A 157 -13.99 -16.94 5.49
CA HIS A 157 -14.78 -16.52 4.31
C HIS A 157 -15.64 -15.28 4.55
N VAL A 158 -15.14 -14.36 5.38
CA VAL A 158 -15.86 -13.12 5.70
C VAL A 158 -15.81 -12.12 4.53
N CYS A 159 -14.70 -12.12 3.78
CA CYS A 159 -14.49 -11.26 2.63
C CYS A 159 -13.72 -12.01 1.53
N ASP A 160 -13.98 -11.62 0.28
CA ASP A 160 -13.17 -12.06 -0.86
C ASP A 160 -11.88 -11.24 -1.03
N ASP A 161 -10.92 -11.76 -1.80
CA ASP A 161 -9.62 -11.12 -2.05
C ASP A 161 -9.74 -9.65 -2.53
N LEU A 162 -10.74 -9.38 -3.38
CA LEU A 162 -10.98 -8.04 -3.93
C LEU A 162 -11.54 -7.08 -2.88
N GLU A 163 -12.42 -7.59 -2.00
CA GLU A 163 -12.97 -6.80 -0.90
C GLU A 163 -11.88 -6.48 0.11
N LEU A 164 -11.05 -7.47 0.48
CA LEU A 164 -9.89 -7.26 1.36
C LEU A 164 -8.88 -6.28 0.76
N ALA A 165 -8.63 -6.36 -0.55
CA ALA A 165 -7.79 -5.39 -1.25
C ALA A 165 -8.35 -3.97 -1.12
N SER A 166 -9.67 -3.80 -1.30
CA SER A 166 -10.33 -2.49 -1.16
C SER A 166 -10.24 -1.92 0.26
N LEU A 167 -10.41 -2.76 1.28
CA LEU A 167 -10.40 -2.36 2.69
C LEU A 167 -8.99 -2.04 3.19
N THR A 168 -7.99 -2.79 2.75
CA THR A 168 -6.60 -2.68 3.24
C THR A 168 -5.73 -1.74 2.41
N GLY A 169 -6.14 -1.44 1.16
CA GLY A 169 -5.32 -0.73 0.18
C GLY A 169 -4.16 -1.57 -0.37
N LEU A 170 -4.18 -2.88 -0.17
CA LEU A 170 -3.19 -3.83 -0.71
C LEU A 170 -3.67 -4.38 -2.05
N THR A 171 -2.75 -4.87 -2.87
CA THR A 171 -3.13 -5.53 -4.13
C THR A 171 -3.72 -6.92 -3.83
N PRO A 172 -4.67 -7.41 -4.66
CA PRO A 172 -5.19 -8.77 -4.51
C PRO A 172 -4.09 -9.84 -4.52
N ASP A 173 -3.02 -9.64 -5.30
CA ASP A 173 -1.86 -10.53 -5.30
C ASP A 173 -1.11 -10.54 -3.97
N HIS A 174 -1.02 -9.39 -3.30
CA HIS A 174 -0.44 -9.33 -1.96
C HIS A 174 -1.30 -10.12 -0.97
N ILE A 175 -2.63 -9.95 -1.00
CA ILE A 175 -3.56 -10.72 -0.17
C ILE A 175 -3.37 -12.22 -0.38
N ARG A 176 -3.36 -12.68 -1.65
CA ARG A 176 -3.10 -14.09 -2.00
C ARG A 176 -1.77 -14.60 -1.48
N ARG A 177 -0.70 -13.80 -1.59
CA ARG A 177 0.62 -14.21 -1.09
C ARG A 177 0.65 -14.34 0.42
N SER A 178 -0.01 -13.44 1.13
CA SER A 178 -0.10 -13.45 2.60
C SER A 178 -1.04 -14.56 3.11
N SER A 179 -1.97 -15.03 2.28
CA SER A 179 -2.89 -16.12 2.62
C SER A 179 -2.50 -17.50 2.05
N ARG A 180 -1.38 -17.61 1.34
CA ARG A 180 -0.89 -18.89 0.78
C ARG A 180 -0.76 -19.95 1.88
N GLY A 181 -1.34 -21.12 1.65
CA GLY A 181 -1.29 -22.27 2.57
C GLY A 181 -2.44 -22.32 3.59
N ILE A 182 -3.32 -21.32 3.63
CA ILE A 182 -4.57 -21.39 4.39
C ILE A 182 -5.58 -22.13 3.52
N ALA A 183 -5.83 -23.41 3.81
CA ALA A 183 -6.82 -24.20 3.10
C ALA A 183 -8.21 -23.55 3.28
N ARG A 184 -8.85 -23.20 2.16
CA ARG A 184 -10.27 -22.85 2.12
C ARG A 184 -11.02 -24.17 2.38
N PRO A 185 -11.76 -24.35 3.50
CA PRO A 185 -12.61 -25.53 3.64
C PRO A 185 -13.57 -25.59 2.43
N ALA A 186 -13.69 -26.80 1.86
CA ALA A 186 -14.48 -27.08 0.67
C ALA A 186 -15.98 -26.88 0.91
#